data_AF-A0A9D1IN28-F1
#
_entry.id   AF-A0A9D1IN28-F1
#
_cell.length_a   1.000
_cell.length_b   1.000
_cell.length_c   1.000
_cell.angle_alpha   90.00
_cell.angle_beta   90.00
_cell.angle_gamma   90.00
#
_symmetry.space_group_name_H-M   'P 1'
#
loop_
_entity.id
_entity.type
_entity.pdbx_description
1 polymer ?
#
loop_
_entity_poly.entity_id
_entity_poly.type
_entity_poly.pdbx_seq_one_letter_code
_entity_poly.pdbx_strand_id
1 'polypeptide(L)'
;MYGMFRGCSSLTELDLSNFDVSNVKITGERGQGINLFSSCVNLQKINLSGWNTISMTDMSYMFSSCKALTSLDLSSFNTSNVTNMGMMFYNCSSLIELDLSNFDVSNVNSFATDHGMFQDCSKLRYLNLSGWNTIKVASMYRMFQNCSSLTELDLSSFNTSSLTNASDMFYNCSGLTILDLSNWNTSNLTNMSSIFSGCSGLIELNLSNWNTSNVTNMASMFSRCSGLAELDLNGFNTSNVTTMSYMFDGCSGLTQLNLLNFNTSNVTNMNSMFYNCTSLTNLDLSSFDTSKVTIMARMFYNCNSLVTLDLSSFDFSNVSNIVNMFFGTSFNPIIYVKDQNSIDFLTQSFPRYNYVIKNV
;
A
#
# COMPACT_ATOMS: atom_id res chain seq x y z
N MET A 1 29.39 -9.23 -2.40
CA MET A 1 28.92 -9.44 -3.78
C MET A 1 28.90 -8.08 -4.46
N TYR A 2 29.87 -7.84 -5.35
CA TYR A 2 30.35 -6.52 -5.75
C TYR A 2 29.75 -6.14 -7.11
N GLY A 3 28.94 -5.09 -7.17
CA GLY A 3 28.64 -4.41 -8.44
C GLY A 3 29.82 -3.53 -8.83
N MET A 4 29.99 -3.25 -10.12
CA MET A 4 31.19 -2.61 -10.69
C MET A 4 31.59 -1.30 -9.98
N PHE A 5 30.61 -0.45 -9.65
CA PHE A 5 30.80 0.81 -8.93
C PHE A 5 30.12 0.79 -7.54
N ARG A 6 29.75 -0.38 -7.04
CA ARG A 6 28.98 -0.49 -5.80
C ARG A 6 29.72 0.18 -4.64
N GLY A 7 29.03 1.12 -3.98
CA GLY A 7 29.55 1.81 -2.79
C GLY A 7 30.58 2.89 -3.09
N CYS A 8 30.79 3.27 -4.36
CA CYS A 8 31.66 4.39 -4.73
C CYS A 8 31.06 5.73 -4.24
N SER A 9 31.22 6.02 -2.95
CA SER A 9 30.63 7.18 -2.28
C SER A 9 31.26 8.50 -2.68
N SER A 10 32.48 8.52 -3.22
CA SER A 10 33.12 9.75 -3.70
C SER A 10 32.72 10.15 -5.13
N LEU A 11 32.06 9.25 -5.87
CA LEU A 11 31.72 9.49 -7.27
C LEU A 11 30.51 10.45 -7.36
N THR A 12 30.67 11.56 -8.08
CA THR A 12 29.61 12.58 -8.26
C THR A 12 29.04 12.61 -9.67
N GLU A 13 29.87 12.40 -10.68
CA GLU A 13 29.47 12.33 -12.09
C GLU A 13 30.24 11.22 -12.78
N LEU A 14 29.61 10.54 -13.73
CA LEU A 14 30.25 9.45 -14.48
C LEU A 14 29.70 9.39 -15.91
N ASP A 15 30.59 9.43 -16.90
CA ASP A 15 30.23 9.22 -18.30
C ASP A 15 30.72 7.85 -18.77
N LEU A 16 29.76 7.00 -19.15
CA LEU A 16 29.98 5.65 -19.67
C LEU A 16 29.33 5.46 -21.04
N SER A 17 29.02 6.54 -21.77
CA SER A 17 28.37 6.44 -23.08
C SER A 17 29.17 5.62 -24.09
N ASN A 18 30.50 5.57 -23.96
CA ASN A 18 31.38 4.82 -24.85
C ASN A 18 31.77 3.44 -24.29
N PHE A 19 31.18 3.04 -23.16
CA PHE A 19 31.48 1.76 -22.52
C PHE A 19 30.48 0.69 -22.95
N ASP A 20 30.90 -0.17 -23.87
CA ASP A 20 30.07 -1.29 -24.34
C ASP A 20 29.99 -2.39 -23.27
N VAL A 21 28.78 -2.57 -22.72
CA VAL A 21 28.49 -3.59 -21.71
C VAL A 21 28.03 -4.93 -22.28
N SER A 22 27.85 -5.07 -23.60
CA SER A 22 27.28 -6.29 -24.20
C SER A 22 28.13 -7.54 -23.95
N ASN A 23 29.45 -7.34 -23.76
CA ASN A 23 30.42 -8.39 -23.48
C ASN A 23 30.94 -8.37 -22.04
N VAL A 24 30.44 -7.46 -21.20
CA VAL A 24 30.87 -7.36 -19.80
C VAL A 24 30.24 -8.50 -19.01
N LYS A 25 31.05 -9.50 -18.66
CA LYS A 25 30.67 -10.55 -17.73
C LYS A 25 30.99 -10.08 -16.32
N ILE A 26 29.98 -9.67 -15.55
CA ILE A 26 30.13 -9.52 -14.11
C ILE A 26 30.23 -10.93 -13.54
N THR A 27 31.44 -11.37 -13.18
CA THR A 27 31.68 -12.72 -12.67
C THR A 27 31.08 -12.86 -11.27
N GLY A 28 29.91 -13.50 -11.19
CA GLY A 28 29.16 -13.78 -9.97
C GLY A 28 27.82 -14.44 -10.31
N GLU A 29 27.27 -15.25 -9.40
CA GLU A 29 26.17 -16.20 -9.62
C GLU A 29 24.81 -15.60 -10.08
N ARG A 30 24.69 -14.28 -10.24
CA ARG A 30 23.37 -13.63 -10.40
C ARG A 30 23.14 -12.82 -11.67
N GLY A 31 24.11 -12.70 -12.59
CA GLY A 31 23.86 -12.10 -13.92
C GLY A 31 24.31 -10.64 -14.07
N GLN A 32 24.24 -10.16 -15.32
CA GLN A 32 24.72 -8.84 -15.74
C GLN A 32 23.68 -7.76 -15.38
N GLY A 33 24.08 -6.71 -14.65
CA GLY A 33 23.21 -5.58 -14.28
C GLY A 33 23.05 -5.37 -12.77
N ILE A 34 23.29 -6.41 -11.99
CA ILE A 34 23.05 -6.39 -10.55
C ILE A 34 23.98 -5.44 -9.80
N ASN A 35 23.39 -4.60 -8.94
CA ASN A 35 24.09 -3.73 -8.00
C ASN A 35 25.11 -2.77 -8.65
N LEU A 36 25.07 -2.54 -9.98
CA LEU A 36 26.14 -1.86 -10.72
C LEU A 36 26.58 -0.53 -10.11
N PHE A 37 25.63 0.32 -9.73
CA PHE A 37 25.84 1.63 -9.11
C PHE A 37 25.27 1.70 -7.69
N SER A 38 24.92 0.55 -7.12
CA SER A 38 24.28 0.47 -5.80
C SER A 38 25.12 1.18 -4.74
N SER A 39 24.49 2.03 -3.92
CA SER A 39 25.13 2.83 -2.86
C SER A 39 26.17 3.85 -3.33
N CYS A 40 26.14 4.27 -4.60
CA CYS A 40 26.81 5.50 -5.06
C CYS A 40 26.07 6.74 -4.54
N VAL A 41 26.14 6.98 -3.22
CA VAL A 41 25.27 7.95 -2.52
C VAL A 41 25.42 9.40 -2.98
N ASN A 42 26.59 9.78 -3.50
CA ASN A 42 26.88 11.14 -3.98
C ASN A 42 26.80 11.27 -5.51
N LEU A 43 26.44 10.21 -6.24
CA LEU A 43 26.33 10.23 -7.70
C LEU A 43 25.12 11.07 -8.11
N GLN A 44 25.37 12.20 -8.76
CA GLN A 44 24.38 13.19 -9.21
C GLN A 44 23.99 13.00 -10.66
N LYS A 45 24.94 12.59 -11.51
CA LYS A 45 24.73 12.38 -12.94
C LYS A 45 25.45 11.15 -13.43
N ILE A 46 24.81 10.41 -14.33
CA ILE A 46 25.44 9.31 -15.05
C ILE A 46 24.94 9.29 -16.49
N ASN A 47 25.86 9.12 -17.43
CA ASN A 47 25.53 9.00 -18.86
C ASN A 47 25.72 7.54 -19.31
N LEU A 48 24.62 6.91 -19.74
CA LEU A 48 24.56 5.50 -20.16
C LEU A 48 24.03 5.34 -21.61
N SER A 49 23.99 6.42 -22.40
CA SER A 49 23.28 6.45 -23.69
C SER A 49 23.80 5.45 -24.74
N GLY A 50 25.06 5.01 -24.67
CA GLY A 50 25.60 3.98 -25.58
C GLY A 50 25.55 2.54 -25.05
N TRP A 51 24.85 2.29 -23.94
CA TRP A 51 24.78 0.96 -23.35
C TRP A 51 23.86 0.02 -24.12
N ASN A 52 24.39 -1.13 -24.54
CA ASN A 52 23.60 -2.24 -25.06
C ASN A 52 23.28 -3.26 -23.96
N THR A 53 22.07 -3.20 -23.41
CA THR A 53 21.66 -4.04 -22.26
C THR A 53 20.94 -5.34 -22.66
N ILE A 54 20.89 -5.70 -23.96
CA ILE A 54 20.12 -6.85 -24.44
C ILE A 54 20.46 -8.18 -23.74
N SER A 55 21.71 -8.35 -23.28
CA SER A 55 22.15 -9.59 -22.63
C SER A 55 21.81 -9.65 -21.13
N MET A 56 21.38 -8.54 -20.53
CA MET A 56 21.07 -8.47 -19.11
C MET A 56 19.77 -9.20 -18.80
N THR A 57 19.82 -10.08 -17.80
CA THR A 57 18.65 -10.85 -17.33
C THR A 57 18.18 -10.42 -15.94
N ASP A 58 19.00 -9.67 -15.19
CA ASP A 58 18.72 -9.20 -13.83
C ASP A 58 19.31 -7.79 -13.63
N MET A 59 18.43 -6.81 -13.44
CA MET A 59 18.77 -5.41 -13.18
C MET A 59 18.49 -5.01 -11.72
N SER A 60 18.35 -5.98 -10.83
CA SER A 60 18.05 -5.71 -9.43
C SER A 60 19.15 -4.86 -8.78
N TYR A 61 18.71 -3.92 -7.94
CA TYR A 61 19.58 -2.98 -7.22
C TYR A 61 20.47 -2.08 -8.09
N MET A 62 20.27 -2.02 -9.42
CA MET A 62 21.22 -1.35 -10.33
C MET A 62 21.60 0.07 -9.89
N PHE A 63 20.62 0.86 -9.44
CA PHE A 63 20.77 2.23 -8.92
C PHE A 63 20.36 2.37 -7.45
N SER A 64 20.17 1.26 -6.73
CA SER A 64 19.71 1.29 -5.34
C SER A 64 20.58 2.20 -4.48
N SER A 65 19.97 3.11 -3.72
CA SER A 65 20.61 4.06 -2.82
C SER A 65 21.54 5.07 -3.51
N CYS A 66 21.33 5.36 -4.79
CA CYS A 66 21.89 6.55 -5.47
C CYS A 66 21.16 7.82 -5.02
N LYS A 67 21.34 8.19 -3.75
CA LYS A 67 20.54 9.23 -3.07
C LYS A 67 20.70 10.65 -3.64
N ALA A 68 21.78 10.94 -4.37
CA ALA A 68 22.01 12.23 -4.99
C ALA A 68 21.57 12.30 -6.47
N LEU A 69 21.16 11.18 -7.08
CA LEU A 69 20.75 11.12 -8.47
C LEU A 69 19.41 11.85 -8.63
N THR A 70 19.34 12.80 -9.56
CA THR A 70 18.15 13.66 -9.74
C THR A 70 17.34 13.33 -10.98
N SER A 71 18.00 12.85 -12.03
CA SER A 71 17.40 12.34 -13.26
C SER A 71 18.29 11.24 -13.84
N LEU A 72 17.74 10.47 -14.77
CA LEU A 72 18.46 9.39 -15.44
C LEU A 72 17.86 9.15 -16.82
N ASP A 73 18.71 9.11 -17.85
CA ASP A 73 18.31 8.72 -19.20
C ASP A 73 18.61 7.23 -19.42
N LEU A 74 17.55 6.45 -19.59
CA LEU A 74 17.59 5.00 -19.87
C LEU A 74 16.95 4.66 -21.23
N SER A 75 16.81 5.64 -22.12
CA SER A 75 16.16 5.46 -23.44
C SER A 75 16.87 4.41 -24.32
N SER A 76 18.16 4.19 -24.11
CA SER A 76 18.96 3.17 -24.83
C SER A 76 18.78 1.74 -24.32
N PHE A 77 18.13 1.55 -23.17
CA PHE A 77 18.05 0.25 -22.54
C PHE A 77 17.09 -0.67 -23.31
N ASN A 78 17.57 -1.87 -23.59
CA ASN A 78 16.75 -3.00 -24.00
C ASN A 78 16.57 -3.95 -22.83
N THR A 79 15.34 -4.09 -22.35
CA THR A 79 15.00 -4.90 -21.18
C THR A 79 14.27 -6.20 -21.52
N SER A 80 14.15 -6.57 -22.80
CA SER A 80 13.30 -7.68 -23.24
C SER A 80 13.71 -9.04 -22.65
N ASN A 81 14.96 -9.20 -22.22
CA ASN A 81 15.48 -10.41 -21.59
C ASN A 81 15.53 -10.34 -20.06
N VAL A 82 15.15 -9.20 -19.47
CA VAL A 82 15.20 -8.99 -18.01
C VAL A 82 14.04 -9.70 -17.34
N THR A 83 14.35 -10.45 -16.28
CA THR A 83 13.38 -11.22 -15.51
C THR A 83 13.21 -10.71 -14.08
N ASN A 84 14.13 -9.87 -13.60
CA ASN A 84 14.14 -9.31 -12.25
C ASN A 84 14.59 -7.84 -12.28
N MET A 85 13.75 -6.97 -11.72
CA MET A 85 14.02 -5.52 -11.56
C MET A 85 13.85 -5.07 -10.10
N GLY A 86 13.87 -6.01 -9.15
CA GLY A 86 13.69 -5.74 -7.73
C GLY A 86 14.67 -4.67 -7.21
N MET A 87 14.15 -3.69 -6.48
CA MET A 87 14.94 -2.60 -5.88
C MET A 87 15.81 -1.79 -6.85
N MET A 88 15.54 -1.81 -8.16
CA MET A 88 16.39 -1.15 -9.15
C MET A 88 16.65 0.33 -8.81
N PHE A 89 15.64 1.04 -8.29
CA PHE A 89 15.71 2.45 -7.89
C PHE A 89 15.45 2.67 -6.39
N TYR A 90 15.50 1.61 -5.57
CA TYR A 90 15.21 1.70 -4.15
C TYR A 90 16.05 2.82 -3.49
N ASN A 91 15.42 3.70 -2.72
CA ASN A 91 16.06 4.80 -1.98
C ASN A 91 16.87 5.77 -2.87
N CYS A 92 16.44 5.99 -4.11
CA CYS A 92 16.89 7.11 -4.94
C CYS A 92 16.13 8.38 -4.54
N SER A 93 16.32 8.83 -3.29
CA SER A 93 15.47 9.86 -2.66
C SER A 93 15.57 11.27 -3.27
N SER A 94 16.53 11.52 -4.16
CA SER A 94 16.60 12.78 -4.92
C SER A 94 16.08 12.69 -6.35
N LEU A 95 15.69 11.51 -6.83
CA LEU A 95 15.21 11.31 -8.20
C LEU A 95 13.89 12.06 -8.37
N ILE A 96 13.80 12.92 -9.38
CA ILE A 96 12.65 13.82 -9.60
C ILE A 96 11.74 13.27 -10.69
N GLU A 97 12.34 12.71 -11.74
CA GLU A 97 11.62 12.23 -12.91
C GLU A 97 12.32 11.02 -13.50
N LEU A 98 11.52 10.14 -14.11
CA LEU A 98 12.01 8.98 -14.83
C LEU A 98 11.02 8.56 -15.91
N ASP A 99 11.51 8.37 -17.13
CA ASP A 99 10.74 7.77 -18.21
C ASP A 99 11.23 6.34 -18.46
N LEU A 100 10.35 5.36 -18.24
CA LEU A 100 10.60 3.94 -18.47
C LEU A 100 9.62 3.35 -19.48
N SER A 101 8.96 4.17 -20.29
CA SER A 101 8.01 3.70 -21.32
C SER A 101 8.65 2.80 -22.38
N ASN A 102 9.97 2.89 -22.56
CA ASN A 102 10.73 2.03 -23.45
C ASN A 102 11.03 0.62 -22.87
N PHE A 103 10.73 0.38 -21.59
CA PHE A 103 11.04 -0.90 -20.95
C PHE A 103 10.01 -1.97 -21.35
N ASP A 104 10.50 -3.04 -21.97
CA ASP A 104 9.76 -4.30 -22.07
C ASP A 104 9.90 -5.06 -20.75
N VAL A 105 8.81 -5.12 -19.98
CA VAL A 105 8.73 -5.85 -18.70
C VAL A 105 7.94 -7.15 -18.79
N SER A 106 7.60 -7.61 -20.01
CA SER A 106 6.75 -8.80 -20.23
C SER A 106 7.37 -10.11 -19.73
N ASN A 107 8.69 -10.12 -19.50
CA ASN A 107 9.44 -11.23 -18.93
C ASN A 107 9.79 -11.06 -17.44
N VAL A 108 9.44 -9.92 -16.83
CA VAL A 108 9.73 -9.65 -15.43
C VAL A 108 8.74 -10.41 -14.54
N ASN A 109 9.29 -11.19 -13.60
CA ASN A 109 8.49 -11.97 -12.66
C ASN A 109 8.32 -11.26 -11.31
N SER A 110 9.21 -10.31 -10.99
CA SER A 110 9.13 -9.52 -9.76
C SER A 110 9.76 -8.13 -9.87
N PHE A 111 9.04 -7.14 -9.35
CA PHE A 111 9.57 -5.79 -9.05
C PHE A 111 9.98 -5.62 -7.58
N ALA A 112 9.85 -6.69 -6.78
CA ALA A 112 10.16 -6.68 -5.37
C ALA A 112 10.99 -7.90 -4.97
N THR A 113 11.97 -7.70 -4.09
CA THR A 113 12.59 -8.79 -3.33
C THR A 113 12.20 -8.60 -1.88
N ASP A 114 13.05 -7.95 -1.07
CA ASP A 114 12.70 -7.55 0.29
C ASP A 114 12.03 -6.17 0.36
N HIS A 115 12.13 -5.38 -0.70
CA HIS A 115 11.75 -3.96 -0.84
C HIS A 115 11.30 -3.72 -2.29
N GLY A 116 10.53 -2.65 -2.52
CA GLY A 116 10.00 -2.31 -3.85
C GLY A 116 10.99 -1.62 -4.78
N MET A 117 10.73 -1.67 -6.09
CA MET A 117 11.58 -1.06 -7.13
C MET A 117 11.80 0.44 -6.95
N PHE A 118 10.76 1.20 -6.58
CA PHE A 118 10.81 2.66 -6.38
C PHE A 118 10.62 3.06 -4.92
N GLN A 119 10.65 2.10 -3.98
CA GLN A 119 10.49 2.40 -2.57
C GLN A 119 11.49 3.50 -2.13
N ASP A 120 11.02 4.47 -1.35
CA ASP A 120 11.78 5.62 -0.82
C ASP A 120 12.31 6.60 -1.90
N CYS A 121 11.74 6.62 -3.11
CA CYS A 121 11.96 7.68 -4.10
C CYS A 121 11.12 8.93 -3.77
N SER A 122 11.36 9.54 -2.61
CA SER A 122 10.44 10.53 -2.01
C SER A 122 10.29 11.85 -2.78
N LYS A 123 11.24 12.19 -3.68
CA LYS A 123 11.15 13.36 -4.57
C LYS A 123 10.63 13.03 -5.98
N LEU A 124 10.34 11.77 -6.28
CA LEU A 124 9.87 11.36 -7.60
C LEU A 124 8.50 11.96 -7.83
N ARG A 125 8.40 12.84 -8.82
CA ARG A 125 7.19 13.60 -9.17
C ARG A 125 6.59 13.13 -10.49
N TYR A 126 7.41 12.68 -11.42
CA TYR A 126 6.98 12.14 -12.70
C TYR A 126 7.57 10.76 -12.92
N LEU A 127 6.72 9.79 -13.26
CA LEU A 127 7.12 8.43 -13.57
C LEU A 127 6.29 7.92 -14.74
N ASN A 128 6.92 7.72 -15.89
CA ASN A 128 6.23 7.16 -17.06
C ASN A 128 6.46 5.65 -17.13
N LEU A 129 5.37 4.88 -16.94
CA LEU A 129 5.34 3.42 -17.05
C LEU A 129 4.44 2.95 -18.21
N SER A 130 4.10 3.85 -19.14
CA SER A 130 3.18 3.54 -20.23
C SER A 130 3.69 2.36 -21.06
N GLY A 131 2.82 1.39 -21.34
CA GLY A 131 3.17 0.22 -22.16
C GLY A 131 3.72 -0.97 -21.37
N TRP A 132 3.90 -0.83 -20.04
CA TRP A 132 4.31 -1.95 -19.19
C TRP A 132 3.25 -3.05 -19.17
N ASN A 133 3.59 -4.22 -19.73
CA ASN A 133 2.79 -5.44 -19.61
C ASN A 133 3.28 -6.30 -18.44
N THR A 134 2.59 -6.22 -17.30
CA THR A 134 3.00 -6.88 -16.05
C THR A 134 2.45 -8.29 -15.87
N ILE A 135 2.01 -8.97 -16.94
CA ILE A 135 1.29 -10.25 -16.90
C ILE A 135 1.98 -11.36 -16.08
N LYS A 136 3.32 -11.37 -15.98
CA LYS A 136 4.07 -12.40 -15.24
C LYS A 136 4.41 -12.01 -13.79
N VAL A 137 4.11 -10.77 -13.39
CA VAL A 137 4.55 -10.24 -12.10
C VAL A 137 3.70 -10.83 -10.98
N ALA A 138 4.33 -11.60 -10.09
CA ALA A 138 3.65 -12.24 -8.96
C ALA A 138 3.52 -11.34 -7.73
N SER A 139 4.41 -10.35 -7.59
CA SER A 139 4.47 -9.43 -6.44
C SER A 139 4.87 -8.01 -6.84
N MET A 140 4.12 -7.03 -6.34
CA MET A 140 4.41 -5.59 -6.39
C MET A 140 4.54 -5.01 -4.97
N TYR A 141 4.91 -5.86 -4.01
CA TYR A 141 5.15 -5.48 -2.62
C TYR A 141 6.03 -4.22 -2.53
N ARG A 142 5.52 -3.19 -1.84
CA ARG A 142 6.19 -1.90 -1.60
C ARG A 142 6.65 -1.14 -2.84
N MET A 143 6.16 -1.47 -4.03
CA MET A 143 6.72 -0.96 -5.30
C MET A 143 6.92 0.56 -5.32
N PHE A 144 5.95 1.32 -4.78
CA PHE A 144 5.96 2.78 -4.70
C PHE A 144 5.98 3.32 -3.27
N GLN A 145 6.26 2.49 -2.26
CA GLN A 145 6.22 2.92 -0.87
C GLN A 145 7.07 4.19 -0.64
N ASN A 146 6.52 5.17 0.07
CA ASN A 146 7.12 6.48 0.35
C ASN A 146 7.47 7.34 -0.88
N CYS A 147 6.86 7.10 -2.05
CA CYS A 147 6.92 8.02 -3.20
C CYS A 147 6.00 9.24 -2.96
N SER A 148 6.27 10.00 -1.90
CA SER A 148 5.38 11.05 -1.39
C SER A 148 5.21 12.27 -2.30
N SER A 149 6.07 12.44 -3.32
CA SER A 149 5.97 13.54 -4.30
C SER A 149 5.25 13.17 -5.59
N LEU A 150 4.89 11.89 -5.80
CA LEU A 150 4.09 11.48 -6.95
C LEU A 150 2.67 12.03 -6.79
N THR A 151 2.22 12.86 -7.71
CA THR A 151 0.88 13.46 -7.69
C THR A 151 -0.13 12.71 -8.54
N GLU A 152 0.37 12.06 -9.58
CA GLU A 152 -0.35 11.23 -10.55
C GLU A 152 0.49 10.00 -10.90
N LEU A 153 -0.17 8.92 -11.30
CA LEU A 153 0.49 7.69 -11.73
C LEU A 153 -0.46 6.91 -12.64
N ASP A 154 -0.12 6.80 -13.92
CA ASP A 154 -0.88 6.00 -14.88
C ASP A 154 -0.44 4.54 -14.82
N LEU A 155 -1.37 3.66 -14.42
CA LEU A 155 -1.19 2.21 -14.36
C LEU A 155 -2.19 1.47 -15.27
N SER A 156 -2.76 2.15 -16.26
CA SER A 156 -3.77 1.61 -17.16
C SER A 156 -3.28 0.43 -18.02
N SER A 157 -1.97 0.34 -18.28
CA SER A 157 -1.37 -0.77 -19.03
C SER A 157 -1.08 -2.01 -18.18
N PHE A 158 -1.16 -1.91 -16.86
CA PHE A 158 -0.78 -3.00 -15.97
C PHE A 158 -1.75 -4.18 -16.14
N ASN A 159 -1.18 -5.37 -16.28
CA ASN A 159 -1.92 -6.61 -16.20
C ASN A 159 -1.64 -7.27 -14.86
N THR A 160 -2.63 -7.23 -13.96
CA THR A 160 -2.48 -7.71 -12.58
C THR A 160 -3.04 -9.12 -12.37
N SER A 161 -3.41 -9.84 -13.43
CA SER A 161 -4.08 -11.14 -13.27
C SER A 161 -3.21 -12.20 -12.60
N SER A 162 -1.89 -12.03 -12.56
CA SER A 162 -0.96 -12.96 -11.87
C SER A 162 -0.52 -12.47 -10.49
N LEU A 163 -0.95 -11.27 -10.09
CA LEU A 163 -0.50 -10.65 -8.84
C LEU A 163 -1.12 -11.37 -7.64
N THR A 164 -0.27 -11.80 -6.70
CA THR A 164 -0.69 -12.48 -5.46
C THR A 164 -0.44 -11.63 -4.21
N ASN A 165 0.49 -10.66 -4.31
CA ASN A 165 0.85 -9.75 -3.23
C ASN A 165 1.05 -8.32 -3.75
N ALA A 166 0.24 -7.41 -3.22
CA ALA A 166 0.33 -5.96 -3.44
C ALA A 166 0.42 -5.18 -2.11
N SER A 167 0.78 -5.86 -1.01
CA SER A 167 0.88 -5.21 0.30
C SER A 167 1.87 -4.05 0.29
N ASP A 168 1.52 -2.99 1.03
CA ASP A 168 2.27 -1.73 1.13
C ASP A 168 2.59 -1.03 -0.22
N MET A 169 1.98 -1.42 -1.36
CA MET A 169 2.41 -0.97 -2.69
C MET A 169 2.44 0.56 -2.84
N PHE A 170 1.43 1.26 -2.33
CA PHE A 170 1.35 2.73 -2.31
C PHE A 170 1.48 3.31 -0.90
N TYR A 171 2.03 2.54 0.06
CA TYR A 171 2.18 3.01 1.43
C TYR A 171 2.86 4.38 1.49
N ASN A 172 2.20 5.37 2.09
CA ASN A 172 2.67 6.75 2.28
C ASN A 172 3.00 7.48 0.96
N CYS A 173 2.29 7.17 -0.12
CA CYS A 173 2.23 7.99 -1.33
C CYS A 173 1.31 9.21 -1.10
N SER A 174 1.67 10.05 -0.13
CA SER A 174 0.83 11.14 0.36
C SER A 174 0.56 12.25 -0.67
N GLY A 175 1.33 12.32 -1.75
CA GLY A 175 1.14 13.26 -2.86
C GLY A 175 0.09 12.83 -3.88
N LEU A 176 -0.24 11.52 -3.97
CA LEU A 176 -1.19 11.04 -4.97
C LEU A 176 -2.57 11.62 -4.69
N THR A 177 -3.19 12.20 -5.72
CA THR A 177 -4.51 12.85 -5.59
C THR A 177 -5.63 12.00 -6.17
N ILE A 178 -5.40 11.39 -7.32
CA ILE A 178 -6.33 10.50 -8.02
C ILE A 178 -5.58 9.23 -8.36
N LEU A 179 -6.21 8.08 -8.14
CA LEU A 179 -5.69 6.79 -8.57
C LEU A 179 -6.81 5.91 -9.12
N ASP A 180 -6.75 5.66 -10.43
CA ASP A 180 -7.69 4.76 -11.12
C ASP A 180 -7.07 3.36 -11.26
N LEU A 181 -7.66 2.39 -10.55
CA LEU A 181 -7.28 0.98 -10.61
C LEU A 181 -8.45 0.10 -11.08
N SER A 182 -9.40 0.69 -11.81
CA SER A 182 -10.57 -0.02 -12.31
C SER A 182 -10.21 -1.14 -13.32
N ASN A 183 -9.07 -1.08 -13.99
CA ASN A 183 -8.61 -2.13 -14.90
C ASN A 183 -7.98 -3.35 -14.18
N TRP A 184 -7.79 -3.29 -12.86
CA TRP A 184 -7.08 -4.34 -12.14
C TRP A 184 -7.93 -5.58 -11.93
N ASN A 185 -7.37 -6.73 -12.30
CA ASN A 185 -7.84 -8.02 -11.82
C ASN A 185 -7.14 -8.36 -10.51
N THR A 186 -7.88 -8.32 -9.40
CA THR A 186 -7.37 -8.61 -8.05
C THR A 186 -7.73 -10.00 -7.54
N SER A 187 -8.31 -10.87 -8.38
CA SER A 187 -8.87 -12.16 -7.93
C SER A 187 -7.85 -13.11 -7.31
N ASN A 188 -6.56 -12.92 -7.59
CA ASN A 188 -5.47 -13.75 -7.05
C ASN A 188 -4.76 -13.14 -5.83
N LEU A 189 -5.12 -11.92 -5.43
CA LEU A 189 -4.54 -11.28 -4.26
C LEU A 189 -5.05 -11.95 -2.98
N THR A 190 -4.10 -12.30 -2.09
CA THR A 190 -4.40 -12.88 -0.77
C THR A 190 -4.08 -11.92 0.38
N ASN A 191 -3.18 -10.96 0.15
CA ASN A 191 -2.78 -9.94 1.10
C ASN A 191 -2.87 -8.54 0.46
N MET A 192 -3.72 -7.69 1.04
CA MET A 192 -3.90 -6.28 0.65
C MET A 192 -3.56 -5.33 1.81
N SER A 193 -2.83 -5.80 2.82
CA SER A 193 -2.51 -4.99 3.99
C SER A 193 -1.78 -3.71 3.60
N SER A 194 -2.24 -2.58 4.15
CA SER A 194 -1.62 -1.27 4.04
C SER A 194 -1.40 -0.74 2.62
N ILE A 195 -2.07 -1.30 1.60
CA ILE A 195 -1.79 -0.96 0.19
C ILE A 195 -1.92 0.54 -0.10
N PHE A 196 -2.87 1.24 0.53
CA PHE A 196 -3.05 2.70 0.42
C PHE A 196 -2.73 3.45 1.72
N SER A 197 -2.19 2.77 2.74
CA SER A 197 -1.97 3.38 4.05
C SER A 197 -1.09 4.63 3.96
N GLY A 198 -1.53 5.78 4.44
CA GLY A 198 -0.79 7.05 4.41
C GLY A 198 -0.94 7.83 3.10
N CYS A 199 -1.80 7.40 2.17
CA CYS A 199 -2.14 8.17 0.98
C CYS A 199 -3.08 9.34 1.32
N SER A 200 -2.62 10.26 2.16
CA SER A 200 -3.42 11.35 2.71
C SER A 200 -3.91 12.37 1.68
N GLY A 201 -3.26 12.44 0.51
CA GLY A 201 -3.63 13.31 -0.59
C GLY A 201 -4.73 12.75 -1.50
N LEU A 202 -5.06 11.45 -1.40
CA LEU A 202 -6.05 10.83 -2.29
C LEU A 202 -7.42 11.43 -2.00
N ILE A 203 -8.01 12.03 -3.02
CA ILE A 203 -9.39 12.52 -3.03
C ILE A 203 -10.31 11.60 -3.82
N GLU A 204 -9.77 10.84 -4.78
CA GLU A 204 -10.48 9.88 -5.61
C GLU A 204 -9.67 8.59 -5.76
N LEU A 205 -10.33 7.46 -5.51
CA LEU A 205 -9.75 6.12 -5.63
C LEU A 205 -10.78 5.19 -6.27
N ASN A 206 -10.51 4.74 -7.49
CA ASN A 206 -11.43 3.86 -8.22
C ASN A 206 -11.03 2.39 -8.08
N LEU A 207 -11.89 1.59 -7.42
CA LEU A 207 -11.70 0.16 -7.12
C LEU A 207 -12.80 -0.72 -7.74
N SER A 208 -13.56 -0.23 -8.73
CA SER A 208 -14.84 -0.81 -9.14
C SER A 208 -14.82 -2.30 -9.55
N ASN A 209 -13.69 -2.80 -10.07
CA ASN A 209 -13.54 -4.19 -10.54
C ASN A 209 -12.76 -5.08 -9.57
N TRP A 210 -12.54 -4.62 -8.35
CA TRP A 210 -11.80 -5.39 -7.36
C TRP A 210 -12.61 -6.59 -6.88
N ASN A 211 -12.05 -7.78 -7.11
CA ASN A 211 -12.48 -9.01 -6.47
C ASN A 211 -11.57 -9.32 -5.27
N THR A 212 -12.13 -9.26 -4.06
CA THR A 212 -11.39 -9.52 -2.81
C THR A 212 -11.69 -10.89 -2.20
N SER A 213 -12.35 -11.80 -2.93
CA SER A 213 -12.83 -13.07 -2.37
C SER A 213 -11.73 -13.98 -1.81
N ASN A 214 -10.49 -13.84 -2.26
CA ASN A 214 -9.34 -14.62 -1.79
C ASN A 214 -8.49 -13.90 -0.74
N VAL A 215 -8.85 -12.67 -0.36
CA VAL A 215 -8.08 -11.85 0.57
C VAL A 215 -8.33 -12.31 2.00
N THR A 216 -7.24 -12.49 2.75
CA THR A 216 -7.27 -12.92 4.15
C THR A 216 -6.83 -11.82 5.12
N ASN A 217 -6.11 -10.81 4.62
CA ASN A 217 -5.57 -9.71 5.41
C ASN A 217 -5.86 -8.35 4.73
N MET A 218 -6.66 -7.51 5.42
CA MET A 218 -6.98 -6.13 5.04
C MET A 218 -6.53 -5.12 6.12
N ALA A 219 -5.58 -5.50 6.99
CA ALA A 219 -5.08 -4.61 8.03
C ALA A 219 -4.52 -3.32 7.42
N SER A 220 -4.89 -2.18 8.01
CA SER A 220 -4.46 -0.84 7.62
C SER A 220 -4.70 -0.46 6.15
N MET A 221 -5.53 -1.17 5.40
CA MET A 221 -5.65 -1.03 3.93
C MET A 221 -5.81 0.42 3.47
N PHE A 222 -6.64 1.20 4.17
CA PHE A 222 -6.90 2.63 3.90
C PHE A 222 -6.46 3.54 5.05
N SER A 223 -5.63 3.06 5.99
CA SER A 223 -5.22 3.85 7.15
C SER A 223 -4.64 5.19 6.71
N ARG A 224 -5.07 6.30 7.31
CA ARG A 224 -4.58 7.66 7.09
C ARG A 224 -4.81 8.18 5.66
N CYS A 225 -5.79 7.63 4.94
CA CYS A 225 -6.33 8.23 3.72
C CYS A 225 -7.26 9.40 4.06
N SER A 226 -6.72 10.44 4.71
CA SER A 226 -7.50 11.56 5.24
C SER A 226 -8.16 12.46 4.18
N GLY A 227 -7.69 12.40 2.92
CA GLY A 227 -8.23 13.16 1.80
C GLY A 227 -9.52 12.57 1.19
N LEU A 228 -9.79 11.28 1.43
CA LEU A 228 -10.96 10.61 0.88
C LEU A 228 -12.22 11.08 1.63
N ALA A 229 -13.14 11.70 0.90
CA ALA A 229 -14.46 12.08 1.41
C ALA A 229 -15.48 10.94 1.28
N GLU A 230 -15.30 10.10 0.26
CA GLU A 230 -16.12 8.94 -0.09
C GLU A 230 -15.22 7.78 -0.51
N LEU A 231 -15.72 6.55 -0.35
CA LEU A 231 -15.02 5.34 -0.76
C LEU A 231 -16.05 4.24 -1.10
N ASP A 232 -16.08 3.82 -2.37
CA ASP A 232 -16.95 2.72 -2.82
C ASP A 232 -16.31 1.35 -2.54
N LEU A 233 -16.98 0.55 -1.72
CA LEU A 233 -16.57 -0.80 -1.33
C LEU A 233 -17.62 -1.86 -1.70
N ASN A 234 -18.63 -1.54 -2.52
CA ASN A 234 -19.75 -2.45 -2.80
C ASN A 234 -19.30 -3.79 -3.44
N GLY A 235 -18.19 -3.79 -4.18
CA GLY A 235 -17.62 -4.99 -4.81
C GLY A 235 -16.83 -5.91 -3.86
N PHE A 236 -16.58 -5.49 -2.62
CA PHE A 236 -15.74 -6.25 -1.70
C PHE A 236 -16.47 -7.49 -1.18
N ASN A 237 -15.76 -8.62 -1.22
CA ASN A 237 -16.11 -9.83 -0.51
C ASN A 237 -15.09 -10.07 0.61
N THR A 238 -15.52 -9.97 1.86
CA THR A 238 -14.64 -10.09 3.03
C THR A 238 -14.77 -11.44 3.74
N SER A 239 -15.45 -12.44 3.16
CA SER A 239 -15.77 -13.69 3.86
C SER A 239 -14.55 -14.49 4.32
N ASN A 240 -13.39 -14.30 3.69
CA ASN A 240 -12.13 -14.96 4.05
C ASN A 240 -11.18 -14.08 4.90
N VAL A 241 -11.56 -12.85 5.19
CA VAL A 241 -10.72 -11.90 5.93
C VAL A 241 -10.67 -12.28 7.41
N THR A 242 -9.46 -12.34 7.96
CA THR A 242 -9.20 -12.72 9.36
C THR A 242 -8.79 -11.53 10.22
N THR A 243 -8.33 -10.44 9.62
CA THR A 243 -7.96 -9.20 10.30
C THR A 243 -8.33 -7.96 9.50
N MET A 244 -8.92 -6.99 10.19
CA MET A 244 -9.29 -5.65 9.69
C MET A 244 -8.74 -4.54 10.63
N SER A 245 -7.72 -4.86 11.43
CA SER A 245 -7.12 -3.89 12.35
C SER A 245 -6.65 -2.64 11.60
N TYR A 246 -6.97 -1.46 12.12
CA TYR A 246 -6.62 -0.16 11.55
C TYR A 246 -7.11 0.09 10.10
N MET A 247 -8.03 -0.72 9.55
CA MET A 247 -8.40 -0.68 8.13
C MET A 247 -8.75 0.73 7.63
N PHE A 248 -9.46 1.52 8.44
CA PHE A 248 -9.83 2.91 8.16
C PHE A 248 -9.26 3.90 9.18
N ASP A 249 -8.28 3.51 10.00
CA ASP A 249 -7.66 4.38 11.02
C ASP A 249 -7.18 5.70 10.40
N GLY A 250 -7.72 6.84 10.84
CA GLY A 250 -7.30 8.16 10.39
C GLY A 250 -7.88 8.59 9.05
N CYS A 251 -8.91 7.90 8.54
CA CYS A 251 -9.72 8.36 7.40
C CYS A 251 -10.63 9.54 7.81
N SER A 252 -10.03 10.63 8.27
CA SER A 252 -10.75 11.77 8.83
C SER A 252 -11.59 12.55 7.81
N GLY A 253 -11.40 12.32 6.51
CA GLY A 253 -12.23 12.89 5.45
C GLY A 253 -13.56 12.16 5.23
N LEU A 254 -13.64 10.86 5.56
CA LEU A 254 -14.82 10.05 5.27
C LEU A 254 -16.00 10.51 6.12
N THR A 255 -17.10 10.88 5.47
CA THR A 255 -18.34 11.31 6.13
C THR A 255 -19.34 10.16 6.29
N GLN A 256 -19.31 9.20 5.36
CA GLN A 256 -20.13 8.00 5.33
C GLN A 256 -19.30 6.83 4.81
N LEU A 257 -19.71 5.61 5.15
CA LEU A 257 -19.08 4.40 4.66
C LEU A 257 -20.11 3.26 4.61
N ASN A 258 -20.32 2.68 3.43
CA ASN A 258 -21.22 1.53 3.27
C ASN A 258 -20.44 0.23 3.49
N LEU A 259 -20.85 -0.55 4.50
CA LEU A 259 -20.23 -1.82 4.88
C LEU A 259 -21.24 -2.99 4.90
N LEU A 260 -22.43 -2.81 4.32
CA LEU A 260 -23.50 -3.82 4.38
C LEU A 260 -23.12 -5.17 3.73
N ASN A 261 -22.19 -5.16 2.77
CA ASN A 261 -21.66 -6.35 2.12
C ASN A 261 -20.53 -7.04 2.90
N PHE A 262 -20.05 -6.46 4.00
CA PHE A 262 -18.95 -7.04 4.77
C PHE A 262 -19.45 -8.25 5.56
N ASN A 263 -18.86 -9.40 5.28
CA ASN A 263 -18.93 -10.58 6.12
C ASN A 263 -17.71 -10.62 7.05
N THR A 264 -17.93 -10.48 8.36
CA THR A 264 -16.86 -10.47 9.36
C THR A 264 -16.77 -11.76 10.18
N SER A 265 -17.47 -12.83 9.81
CA SER A 265 -17.58 -14.07 10.60
C SER A 265 -16.26 -14.83 10.82
N ASN A 266 -15.21 -14.46 10.09
CA ASN A 266 -13.86 -15.00 10.23
C ASN A 266 -12.86 -14.00 10.83
N VAL A 267 -13.27 -12.76 11.08
CA VAL A 267 -12.40 -11.71 11.61
C VAL A 267 -12.16 -11.96 13.10
N THR A 268 -10.89 -11.91 13.49
CA THR A 268 -10.46 -12.09 14.89
C THR A 268 -9.95 -10.79 15.51
N ASN A 269 -9.57 -9.81 14.70
CA ASN A 269 -8.97 -8.55 15.12
C ASN A 269 -9.57 -7.35 14.37
N MET A 270 -10.23 -6.46 15.10
CA MET A 270 -10.81 -5.19 14.64
C MET A 270 -10.20 -3.98 15.40
N ASN A 271 -9.04 -4.15 16.02
CA ASN A 271 -8.36 -3.10 16.77
C ASN A 271 -8.22 -1.82 15.93
N SER A 272 -8.66 -0.68 16.48
CA SER A 272 -8.56 0.64 15.86
C SER A 272 -9.16 0.74 14.46
N MET A 273 -10.10 -0.13 14.06
CA MET A 273 -10.62 -0.18 12.68
C MET A 273 -11.10 1.18 12.15
N PHE A 274 -11.74 2.00 13.00
CA PHE A 274 -12.22 3.35 12.66
C PHE A 274 -11.57 4.44 13.53
N TYR A 275 -10.42 4.18 14.15
CA TYR A 275 -9.71 5.15 14.99
C TYR A 275 -9.55 6.49 14.26
N ASN A 276 -9.77 7.64 14.91
CA ASN A 276 -9.66 8.98 14.31
C ASN A 276 -10.49 9.20 13.01
N CYS A 277 -11.57 8.46 12.77
CA CYS A 277 -12.54 8.77 11.71
C CYS A 277 -13.44 9.93 12.16
N THR A 278 -12.87 11.12 12.31
CA THR A 278 -13.50 12.27 13.00
C THR A 278 -14.74 12.81 12.29
N SER A 279 -14.87 12.63 10.98
CA SER A 279 -15.98 13.15 10.16
C SER A 279 -17.11 12.16 9.92
N LEU A 280 -16.94 10.90 10.33
CA LEU A 280 -17.94 9.85 10.10
C LEU A 280 -19.18 10.14 10.95
N THR A 281 -20.32 10.40 10.31
CA THR A 281 -21.57 10.78 11.02
C THR A 281 -22.49 9.60 11.29
N ASN A 282 -22.39 8.54 10.48
CA ASN A 282 -23.18 7.33 10.59
C ASN A 282 -22.35 6.12 10.16
N LEU A 283 -22.67 4.95 10.73
CA LEU A 283 -22.05 3.68 10.37
C LEU A 283 -23.03 2.55 10.62
N ASP A 284 -23.47 1.90 9.54
CA ASP A 284 -24.31 0.71 9.62
C ASP A 284 -23.41 -0.53 9.77
N LEU A 285 -23.55 -1.21 10.90
CA LEU A 285 -22.78 -2.40 11.28
C LEU A 285 -23.67 -3.64 11.45
N SER A 286 -24.91 -3.59 10.94
CA SER A 286 -25.88 -4.68 11.10
C SER A 286 -25.42 -6.00 10.47
N SER A 287 -24.54 -5.96 9.47
CA SER A 287 -23.94 -7.14 8.82
C SER A 287 -22.78 -7.78 9.60
N PHE A 288 -22.26 -7.12 10.64
CA PHE A 288 -21.07 -7.58 11.34
C PHE A 288 -21.39 -8.77 12.26
N ASP A 289 -20.82 -9.93 11.94
CA ASP A 289 -20.67 -11.05 12.86
C ASP A 289 -19.34 -10.91 13.61
N THR A 290 -19.39 -10.59 14.90
CA THR A 290 -18.18 -10.43 15.73
C THR A 290 -17.93 -11.63 16.65
N SER A 291 -18.59 -12.77 16.43
CA SER A 291 -18.51 -13.96 17.30
C SER A 291 -17.08 -14.50 17.46
N LYS A 292 -16.18 -14.29 16.49
CA LYS A 292 -14.76 -14.70 16.56
C LYS A 292 -13.81 -13.57 16.95
N VAL A 293 -14.29 -12.35 17.12
CA VAL A 293 -13.42 -11.20 17.40
C VAL A 293 -12.93 -11.26 18.84
N THR A 294 -11.62 -11.16 19.00
CA THR A 294 -10.95 -11.19 20.31
C THR A 294 -10.35 -9.85 20.72
N ILE A 295 -10.09 -8.96 19.75
CA ILE A 295 -9.48 -7.64 19.96
C ILE A 295 -10.30 -6.57 19.23
N MET A 296 -10.81 -5.60 20.01
CA MET A 296 -11.66 -4.47 19.57
C MET A 296 -11.21 -3.12 20.18
N ALA A 297 -10.00 -3.06 20.74
CA ALA A 297 -9.52 -1.85 21.39
C ALA A 297 -9.51 -0.66 20.43
N ARG A 298 -9.91 0.51 20.95
CA ARG A 298 -9.94 1.80 20.25
C ARG A 298 -10.70 1.80 18.90
N MET A 299 -11.61 0.86 18.67
CA MET A 299 -12.28 0.71 17.36
C MET A 299 -12.96 1.99 16.88
N PHE A 300 -13.56 2.79 17.77
CA PHE A 300 -14.23 4.07 17.46
C PHE A 300 -13.59 5.26 18.20
N TYR A 301 -12.32 5.13 18.58
CA TYR A 301 -11.62 6.18 19.32
C TYR A 301 -11.54 7.47 18.48
N ASN A 302 -11.87 8.63 19.06
CA ASN A 302 -11.92 9.93 18.37
C ASN A 302 -12.82 9.94 17.10
N CYS A 303 -13.90 9.16 17.09
CA CYS A 303 -14.98 9.32 16.11
C CYS A 303 -15.97 10.38 16.57
N ASN A 304 -15.52 11.64 16.63
CA ASN A 304 -16.24 12.74 17.31
C ASN A 304 -17.62 13.03 16.72
N SER A 305 -17.87 12.68 15.45
CA SER A 305 -19.14 12.93 14.76
C SER A 305 -20.16 11.79 14.89
N LEU A 306 -19.79 10.64 15.46
CA LEU A 306 -20.71 9.53 15.72
C LEU A 306 -21.55 9.81 16.98
N VAL A 307 -22.82 10.16 16.77
CA VAL A 307 -23.80 10.42 17.85
C VAL A 307 -24.53 9.18 18.33
N THR A 308 -24.68 8.19 17.44
CA THR A 308 -25.32 6.90 17.73
C THR A 308 -24.49 5.79 17.12
N LEU A 309 -24.40 4.66 17.81
CA LEU A 309 -23.81 3.44 17.31
C LEU A 309 -24.74 2.28 17.62
N ASP A 310 -25.17 1.56 16.58
CA ASP A 310 -25.89 0.32 16.73
C ASP A 310 -24.91 -0.86 16.68
N LEU A 311 -24.73 -1.50 17.84
CA LEU A 311 -23.89 -2.68 18.05
C LEU A 311 -24.76 -3.88 18.44
N SER A 312 -26.04 -3.90 18.09
CA SER A 312 -26.95 -5.03 18.38
C SER A 312 -26.55 -6.33 17.68
N SER A 313 -25.81 -6.25 16.57
CA SER A 313 -25.21 -7.42 15.91
C SER A 313 -23.98 -7.98 16.65
N PHE A 314 -23.38 -7.21 17.57
CA PHE A 314 -22.09 -7.57 18.15
C PHE A 314 -22.24 -8.69 19.19
N ASP A 315 -21.32 -9.63 19.13
CA ASP A 315 -21.02 -10.59 20.18
C ASP A 315 -19.71 -10.23 20.88
N PHE A 316 -19.79 -10.02 22.19
CA PHE A 316 -18.66 -9.66 23.06
C PHE A 316 -18.09 -10.87 23.81
N SER A 317 -18.67 -12.06 23.65
CA SER A 317 -18.33 -13.26 24.46
C SER A 317 -16.85 -13.66 24.39
N ASN A 318 -16.20 -13.45 23.24
CA ASN A 318 -14.79 -13.79 23.02
C ASN A 318 -13.83 -12.58 23.12
N VAL A 319 -14.35 -11.38 23.41
CA VAL A 319 -13.57 -10.14 23.39
C VAL A 319 -12.71 -10.04 24.65
N SER A 320 -11.39 -10.06 24.46
CA SER A 320 -10.40 -9.96 25.55
C SER A 320 -9.89 -8.53 25.76
N ASN A 321 -9.99 -7.67 24.73
CA ASN A 321 -9.45 -6.32 24.78
C ASN A 321 -10.34 -5.32 24.04
N ILE A 322 -10.91 -4.39 24.80
CA ILE A 322 -11.81 -3.34 24.31
C ILE A 322 -11.34 -1.93 24.74
N VAL A 323 -10.09 -1.81 25.21
CA VAL A 323 -9.56 -0.57 25.81
C VAL A 323 -9.82 0.66 24.94
N ASN A 324 -10.38 1.70 25.55
CA ASN A 324 -10.74 2.98 24.95
C ASN A 324 -11.58 2.91 23.66
N MET A 325 -12.42 1.89 23.46
CA MET A 325 -13.20 1.71 22.23
C MET A 325 -14.01 2.94 21.82
N PHE A 326 -14.60 3.66 22.78
CA PHE A 326 -15.43 4.86 22.55
C PHE A 326 -14.78 6.15 23.06
N PHE A 327 -13.50 6.15 23.44
CA PHE A 327 -12.89 7.38 23.96
C PHE A 327 -12.82 8.44 22.86
N GLY A 328 -13.30 9.66 23.13
CA GLY A 328 -13.28 10.75 22.18
C GLY A 328 -14.36 10.67 21.09
N THR A 329 -15.33 9.75 21.17
CA THR A 329 -16.56 9.88 20.37
C THR A 329 -17.32 11.16 20.74
N SER A 330 -18.45 11.44 20.06
CA SER A 330 -19.31 12.59 20.37
C SER A 330 -19.65 12.68 21.87
N PHE A 331 -20.09 13.85 22.34
CA PHE A 331 -20.47 14.01 23.75
C PHE A 331 -21.76 13.24 24.07
N ASN A 332 -21.68 12.21 24.93
CA ASN A 332 -22.79 11.29 25.26
C ASN A 332 -23.36 10.54 24.04
N PRO A 333 -22.58 9.70 23.33
CA PRO A 333 -23.14 8.91 22.25
C PRO A 333 -24.13 7.90 22.84
N ILE A 334 -25.15 7.55 22.06
CA ILE A 334 -26.07 6.46 22.40
C ILE A 334 -25.56 5.19 21.73
N ILE A 335 -25.22 4.18 22.54
CA ILE A 335 -24.75 2.88 22.10
C ILE A 335 -25.88 1.87 22.29
N TYR A 336 -26.35 1.27 21.21
CA TYR A 336 -27.36 0.23 21.24
C TYR A 336 -26.69 -1.15 21.24
N VAL A 337 -27.11 -2.05 22.12
CA VAL A 337 -26.61 -3.43 22.23
C VAL A 337 -27.78 -4.39 22.42
N LYS A 338 -27.55 -5.69 22.15
CA LYS A 338 -28.61 -6.71 22.07
C LYS A 338 -29.19 -7.21 23.40
N ASP A 339 -28.43 -7.11 24.49
CA ASP A 339 -28.81 -7.71 25.77
C ASP A 339 -28.09 -7.08 26.97
N GLN A 340 -28.56 -7.42 28.16
CA GLN A 340 -28.00 -6.96 29.43
C GLN A 340 -26.55 -7.43 29.64
N ASN A 341 -26.18 -8.62 29.16
CA ASN A 341 -24.81 -9.11 29.28
C ASN A 341 -23.82 -8.20 28.55
N SER A 342 -24.22 -7.70 27.37
CA SER A 342 -23.46 -6.73 26.59
C SER A 342 -23.35 -5.39 27.32
N ILE A 343 -24.43 -4.92 27.95
CA ILE A 343 -24.42 -3.71 28.78
C ILE A 343 -23.43 -3.86 29.94
N ASP A 344 -23.51 -4.97 30.67
CA ASP A 344 -22.68 -5.23 31.84
C ASP A 344 -21.20 -5.35 31.46
N PHE A 345 -20.89 -6.04 30.35
CA PHE A 345 -19.53 -6.19 29.82
C PHE A 345 -18.92 -4.83 29.45
N LEU A 346 -19.65 -4.00 28.70
CA LEU A 346 -19.18 -2.67 28.31
C LEU A 346 -19.04 -1.74 29.52
N THR A 347 -19.99 -1.77 30.46
CA THR A 347 -19.97 -0.89 31.65
C THR A 347 -18.80 -1.22 32.58
N GLN A 348 -18.49 -2.51 32.78
CA GLN A 348 -17.32 -2.94 33.55
C GLN A 348 -16.01 -2.52 32.89
N SER A 349 -15.96 -2.55 31.56
CA SER A 349 -14.78 -2.19 30.79
C SER A 349 -14.50 -0.69 30.78
N PHE A 350 -15.52 0.18 31.00
CA PHE A 350 -15.31 1.62 31.05
C PHE A 350 -16.15 2.38 32.12
N PRO A 351 -15.75 2.34 33.40
CA PRO A 351 -16.55 2.89 34.50
C PRO A 351 -16.61 4.44 34.59
N ARG A 352 -16.01 5.19 33.65
CA ARG A 352 -15.80 6.65 33.79
C ARG A 352 -16.11 7.48 32.54
N TYR A 353 -16.91 6.98 31.61
CA TYR A 353 -17.17 7.68 30.35
C TYR A 353 -18.61 8.14 30.18
N ASN A 354 -18.72 9.28 29.51
CA ASN A 354 -19.97 9.94 29.14
C ASN A 354 -20.53 9.29 27.87
N TYR A 355 -21.16 8.12 28.00
CA TYR A 355 -21.98 7.48 26.96
C TYR A 355 -23.23 6.85 27.58
N VAL A 356 -24.26 6.63 26.77
CA VAL A 356 -25.51 6.00 27.19
C VAL A 356 -25.64 4.66 26.46
N ILE A 357 -25.56 3.56 27.20
CA ILE A 357 -25.82 2.22 26.63
C ILE A 357 -27.31 1.90 26.80
N LYS A 358 -27.96 1.46 25.72
CA LYS A 358 -29.36 1.03 25.70
C LYS A 358 -29.47 -0.37 25.12
N ASN A 359 -30.45 -1.11 25.61
CA ASN A 359 -30.91 -2.32 24.93
C ASN A 359 -31.83 -1.92 23.76
N VAL A 360 -31.82 -2.69 22.67
CA VAL A 360 -32.71 -2.50 21.51
C VAL A 360 -34.02 -3.25 21.68
#